data_AF-A0A7S2LL44-F1
#
_entry.id   AF-A0A7S2LL44-F1
#
_cell.length_a   1.000
_cell.length_b   1.000
_cell.length_c   1.000
_cell.angle_alpha   90.00
_cell.angle_beta   90.00
_cell.angle_gamma   90.00
#
_symmetry.space_group_name_H-M   'P 1'
#
loop_
_entity.id
_entity.type
_entity.pdbx_description
1 polymer ?
#
loop_
_entity_poly.entity_id
_entity_poly.type
_entity_poly.pdbx_seq_one_letter_code
_entity_poly.pdbx_strand_id
1 'polypeptide(L)'
;MWQRFSQNRKSEVDVEVDENGIIIDEADDDDEEDLSEMLSNYEFEASTEHQPTRFEDLIFEDDDHEITYGRRIARYLTEHGYTWYNPRAANDPDHCGNEHQEETKNGEEGNIDNTLTQSERNLLVEKRGPSLDSAWAYFEHIALPRKLCGNAQYGENVNSYKADPGETMLATELYSYWTTPEDQLGDFGIGIGIYFLSMRIFSCICFIAGLLYIPLIHYYRSDDYSKGPHPNRDSWVLRGSAICIHTMW
;
A
#
# COMPACT_ATOMS: atom_id res chain seq x y z
N MET A 1 22.49 22.32 14.02
CA MET A 1 23.29 21.10 14.32
C MET A 1 22.78 19.92 13.47
N TRP A 2 22.65 20.12 12.15
CA TRP A 2 22.09 19.15 11.19
C TRP A 2 22.83 19.25 9.83
N GLN A 3 24.14 19.48 9.86
CA GLN A 3 24.95 19.72 8.65
C GLN A 3 26.10 18.70 8.49
N ARG A 4 26.05 17.52 9.13
CA ARG A 4 27.26 16.68 9.25
C ARG A 4 27.10 15.18 9.04
N PHE A 5 26.20 14.74 8.16
CA PHE A 5 26.06 13.32 7.81
C PHE A 5 25.89 13.03 6.30
N SER A 6 26.52 13.81 5.42
CA SER A 6 26.55 13.54 3.97
C SER A 6 27.97 13.43 3.41
N GLN A 7 28.86 12.73 4.12
CA GLN A 7 30.21 12.42 3.62
C GLN A 7 30.55 10.97 3.97
N ASN A 8 30.11 10.02 3.15
CA ASN A 8 30.83 8.77 2.87
C ASN A 8 30.07 7.91 1.85
N ARG A 9 30.28 8.25 0.58
CA ARG A 9 30.39 7.33 -0.57
C ARG A 9 30.78 8.19 -1.77
N LYS A 10 32.06 8.54 -1.84
CA LYS A 10 32.69 8.88 -3.12
C LYS A 10 33.32 7.58 -3.62
N SER A 11 32.58 6.84 -4.42
CA SER A 11 33.22 6.05 -5.48
C SER A 11 33.78 7.09 -6.44
N GLU A 12 35.10 7.17 -6.51
CA GLU A 12 35.84 8.06 -7.39
C GLU A 12 35.63 7.53 -8.81
N VAL A 13 34.64 8.11 -9.49
CA VAL A 13 34.46 8.00 -10.94
C VAL A 13 35.06 9.30 -11.46
N ASP A 14 36.20 9.20 -12.14
CA ASP A 14 36.85 10.32 -12.80
C ASP A 14 35.97 10.74 -13.99
N VAL A 15 35.12 11.74 -13.78
CA VAL A 15 34.29 12.35 -14.82
C VAL A 15 35.08 13.53 -15.39
N GLU A 16 35.56 13.40 -16.62
CA GLU A 16 36.11 14.53 -17.37
C GLU A 16 34.96 15.46 -17.78
N VAL A 17 35.07 16.74 -17.42
CA VAL A 17 34.08 17.78 -17.70
C VAL A 17 34.70 18.77 -18.66
N ASP A 18 34.03 19.05 -19.77
CA ASP A 18 34.51 20.01 -20.77
C ASP A 18 34.43 21.47 -20.27
N GLU A 19 35.03 22.41 -21.00
CA GLU A 19 35.05 23.85 -20.64
C GLU A 19 33.65 24.50 -20.55
N ASN A 20 32.60 23.80 -20.98
CA ASN A 20 31.21 24.26 -20.92
C ASN A 20 30.39 23.60 -19.80
N GLY A 21 30.99 22.69 -19.02
CA GLY A 21 30.31 22.02 -17.92
C GLY A 21 29.34 20.92 -18.35
N ILE A 22 29.47 20.41 -19.57
CA ILE A 22 28.67 19.30 -20.07
C ILE A 22 29.41 18.00 -19.74
N ILE A 23 28.71 17.09 -19.06
CA ILE A 23 29.20 15.74 -18.77
C ILE A 23 29.07 14.94 -20.07
N ILE A 24 30.20 14.57 -20.66
CA ILE A 24 30.27 13.73 -21.85
C ILE A 24 30.69 12.35 -21.35
N ASP A 25 29.73 11.44 -21.23
CA ASP A 25 30.05 10.02 -21.09
C ASP A 25 30.51 9.56 -22.48
N GLU A 26 31.82 9.33 -22.66
CA GLU A 26 32.34 8.65 -23.85
C GLU A 26 31.86 7.20 -23.80
N ALA A 27 30.74 6.94 -24.47
CA ALA A 27 30.33 5.59 -24.81
C ALA A 27 31.31 5.06 -25.86
N ASP A 28 31.99 3.96 -25.56
CA ASP A 28 32.75 3.18 -26.53
C ASP A 28 31.77 2.70 -27.63
N ASP A 29 31.85 3.32 -28.80
CA ASP A 29 30.95 3.17 -29.97
C ASP A 29 31.07 1.83 -30.73
N ASP A 30 31.76 0.81 -30.19
CA ASP A 30 32.14 -0.37 -30.98
C ASP A 30 31.21 -1.61 -30.84
N ASP A 31 30.16 -1.57 -30.02
CA ASP A 31 29.25 -2.73 -29.80
C ASP A 31 27.74 -2.45 -30.07
N GLU A 32 27.40 -1.40 -30.83
CA GLU A 32 25.98 -1.03 -31.11
C GLU A 32 25.25 -1.95 -32.11
N GLU A 33 25.93 -2.85 -32.83
CA GLU A 33 25.26 -3.65 -33.88
C GLU A 33 24.48 -4.88 -33.35
N ASP A 34 24.76 -5.41 -32.16
CA ASP A 34 24.15 -6.68 -31.70
C ASP A 34 22.87 -6.52 -30.84
N LEU A 35 22.64 -5.34 -30.23
CA LEU A 35 21.45 -5.12 -29.40
C LEU A 35 20.17 -4.93 -30.20
N SER A 36 20.28 -4.49 -31.47
CA SER A 36 19.13 -4.33 -32.37
C SER A 36 18.55 -5.68 -32.83
N GLU A 37 19.40 -6.69 -33.07
CA GLU A 37 18.96 -8.07 -33.35
C GLU A 37 18.42 -8.77 -32.10
N MET A 38 18.95 -8.45 -30.92
CA MET A 38 18.44 -9.03 -29.68
C MET A 38 17.08 -8.44 -29.25
N LEU A 39 16.83 -7.14 -29.49
CA LEU A 39 15.55 -6.50 -29.24
C LEU A 39 14.48 -6.84 -30.29
N SER A 40 14.87 -7.10 -31.55
CA SER A 40 13.92 -7.51 -32.60
C SER A 40 13.47 -8.97 -32.45
N ASN A 41 14.31 -9.85 -31.89
CA ASN A 41 13.89 -11.22 -31.52
C ASN A 41 13.11 -11.27 -30.19
N TYR A 42 13.09 -10.16 -29.45
CA TYR A 42 12.18 -9.92 -28.32
C TYR A 42 10.88 -9.23 -28.78
N GLU A 43 10.49 -9.37 -30.06
CA GLU A 43 9.07 -9.57 -30.40
C GLU A 43 8.64 -10.87 -29.72
N PHE A 44 8.45 -10.72 -28.41
CA PHE A 44 7.68 -11.54 -27.51
C PHE A 44 6.58 -12.17 -28.35
N GLU A 45 6.57 -13.50 -28.41
CA GLU A 45 5.37 -14.27 -28.66
C GLU A 45 4.37 -13.84 -27.57
N ALA A 46 3.77 -12.67 -27.78
CA ALA A 46 2.51 -12.28 -27.20
C ALA A 46 1.60 -13.36 -27.72
N SER A 47 1.49 -14.43 -26.93
CA SER A 47 0.30 -15.23 -26.86
C SER A 47 -0.84 -14.27 -27.18
N THR A 48 -1.61 -14.60 -28.20
CA THR A 48 -2.88 -13.95 -28.51
C THR A 48 -3.86 -14.29 -27.39
N GLU A 49 -3.44 -13.96 -26.17
CA GLU A 49 -4.12 -14.03 -24.93
C GLU A 49 -5.12 -12.90 -25.01
N HIS A 50 -6.38 -13.31 -25.00
CA HIS A 50 -7.56 -12.47 -25.04
C HIS A 50 -7.28 -11.13 -24.36
N GLN A 51 -7.05 -10.07 -25.14
CA GLN A 51 -7.06 -8.73 -24.57
C GLN A 51 -8.46 -8.56 -23.98
N PRO A 52 -8.58 -8.41 -22.65
CA PRO A 52 -9.88 -8.31 -22.02
C PRO A 52 -10.59 -7.11 -22.63
N THR A 53 -11.69 -7.37 -23.34
CA THR A 53 -12.29 -6.40 -24.26
C THR A 53 -12.90 -5.19 -23.57
N ARG A 54 -12.95 -5.17 -22.23
CA ARG A 54 -13.46 -4.06 -21.43
C ARG A 54 -13.03 -4.17 -19.97
N PHE A 55 -12.57 -3.06 -19.39
CA PHE A 55 -12.23 -2.90 -17.97
C PHE A 55 -13.32 -3.43 -17.02
N GLU A 56 -14.58 -3.31 -17.43
CA GLU A 56 -15.73 -3.75 -16.65
C GLU A 56 -15.73 -5.27 -16.43
N ASP A 57 -15.38 -6.08 -17.42
CA ASP A 57 -15.50 -7.54 -17.33
C ASP A 57 -14.48 -8.14 -16.35
N LEU A 58 -13.27 -7.54 -16.25
CA LEU A 58 -12.21 -7.99 -15.33
C LEU A 58 -12.52 -7.74 -13.86
N ILE A 59 -13.34 -6.75 -13.56
CA ILE A 59 -13.46 -6.20 -12.20
C ILE A 59 -14.51 -6.93 -11.35
N PHE A 60 -15.43 -7.65 -11.99
CA PHE A 60 -16.51 -8.33 -11.29
C PHE A 60 -16.14 -9.74 -10.81
N GLU A 61 -15.11 -10.33 -11.39
CA GLU A 61 -14.64 -11.70 -11.09
C GLU A 61 -13.44 -11.74 -10.14
N ASP A 62 -13.14 -10.63 -9.45
CA ASP A 62 -12.09 -10.60 -8.42
C ASP A 62 -12.39 -11.67 -7.34
N ASP A 63 -11.37 -12.47 -6.99
CA ASP A 63 -11.44 -13.43 -5.89
C ASP A 63 -11.79 -12.68 -4.59
N ASP A 64 -12.63 -13.29 -3.74
CA ASP A 64 -12.98 -12.77 -2.42
C ASP A 64 -11.74 -12.46 -1.57
N HIS A 65 -10.61 -13.11 -1.84
CA HIS A 65 -9.34 -12.84 -1.19
C HIS A 65 -8.61 -11.58 -1.69
N GLU A 66 -8.87 -11.12 -2.91
CA GLU A 66 -8.21 -9.98 -3.54
C GLU A 66 -8.94 -8.66 -3.30
N ILE A 67 -10.24 -8.71 -3.00
CA ILE A 67 -11.03 -7.50 -2.71
C ILE A 67 -10.75 -6.92 -1.33
N THR A 68 -10.79 -5.58 -1.24
CA THR A 68 -10.66 -4.85 0.01
C THR A 68 -11.69 -5.28 1.06
N TYR A 69 -11.33 -5.20 2.34
CA TYR A 69 -12.27 -5.45 3.44
C TYR A 69 -13.51 -4.55 3.38
N GLY A 70 -13.35 -3.30 2.91
CA GLY A 70 -14.46 -2.38 2.67
C GLY A 70 -15.44 -2.91 1.61
N ARG A 71 -14.93 -3.41 0.48
CA ARG A 71 -15.75 -4.03 -0.57
C ARG A 71 -16.43 -5.33 -0.09
N ARG A 72 -15.78 -6.15 0.73
CA ARG A 72 -16.41 -7.33 1.36
C ARG A 72 -17.60 -6.95 2.22
N ILE A 73 -17.46 -5.93 3.06
CA ILE A 73 -18.58 -5.41 3.86
C ILE A 73 -19.67 -4.86 2.95
N ALA A 74 -19.30 -4.12 1.89
CA ALA A 74 -20.26 -3.57 0.94
C ALA A 74 -21.07 -4.66 0.21
N ARG A 75 -20.41 -5.73 -0.24
CA ARG A 75 -21.06 -6.91 -0.84
C ARG A 75 -21.99 -7.57 0.16
N TYR A 76 -21.49 -7.88 1.35
CA TYR A 76 -22.30 -8.47 2.43
C TYR A 76 -23.56 -7.62 2.71
N LEU A 77 -23.42 -6.30 2.83
CA LEU A 77 -24.53 -5.41 3.11
C LEU A 77 -25.53 -5.33 1.93
N THR A 78 -25.04 -5.41 0.70
CA THR A 78 -25.86 -5.44 -0.51
C THR A 78 -26.63 -6.76 -0.61
N GLU A 79 -25.95 -7.89 -0.45
CA GLU A 79 -26.50 -9.25 -0.55
C GLU A 79 -27.58 -9.53 0.49
N HIS A 80 -27.39 -9.03 1.71
CA HIS A 80 -28.38 -9.20 2.79
C HIS A 80 -29.56 -8.23 2.68
N GLY A 81 -29.66 -7.44 1.60
CA GLY A 81 -30.82 -6.60 1.32
C GLY A 81 -31.02 -5.45 2.32
N TYR A 82 -29.95 -4.94 2.95
CA TYR A 82 -30.07 -3.81 3.87
C TYR A 82 -30.46 -2.54 3.12
N THR A 83 -31.75 -2.18 3.20
CA THR A 83 -32.36 -1.07 2.42
C THR A 83 -31.78 0.30 2.73
N TRP A 84 -31.24 0.52 3.93
CA TRP A 84 -30.54 1.76 4.28
C TRP A 84 -29.20 1.91 3.55
N TYR A 85 -28.60 0.80 3.12
CA TYR A 85 -27.33 0.75 2.42
C TYR A 85 -27.53 0.75 0.89
N ASN A 86 -28.44 -0.09 0.40
CA ASN A 86 -28.87 -0.11 -1.00
C ASN A 86 -30.39 0.08 -1.11
N PRO A 87 -30.89 1.33 -1.16
CA PRO A 87 -32.33 1.61 -1.25
C PRO A 87 -32.98 1.10 -2.53
N ARG A 88 -32.20 0.83 -3.58
CA ARG A 88 -32.72 0.29 -4.84
C ARG A 88 -33.13 -1.16 -4.72
N ALA A 89 -32.46 -1.94 -3.86
CA ALA A 89 -32.83 -3.33 -3.60
C ALA A 89 -34.27 -3.48 -3.08
N ALA A 90 -34.83 -2.44 -2.43
CA ALA A 90 -36.22 -2.47 -1.97
C ALA A 90 -37.25 -2.36 -3.10
N ASN A 91 -36.89 -1.73 -4.22
CA ASN A 91 -37.80 -1.45 -5.34
C ASN A 91 -37.67 -2.45 -6.49
N ASP A 92 -36.66 -3.32 -6.43
CA ASP A 92 -36.39 -4.32 -7.44
C ASP A 92 -36.79 -5.70 -6.87
N PRO A 93 -38.05 -6.13 -7.08
CA PRO A 93 -38.56 -7.38 -6.51
C PRO A 93 -37.81 -8.61 -7.03
N ASP A 94 -37.05 -8.47 -8.12
CA ASP A 94 -36.25 -9.53 -8.70
C ASP A 94 -34.83 -9.61 -8.10
N HIS A 95 -34.46 -8.71 -7.17
CA HIS A 95 -33.08 -8.54 -6.69
C HIS A 95 -32.79 -9.12 -5.29
N CYS A 96 -33.80 -9.57 -4.54
CA CYS A 96 -33.59 -10.28 -3.27
C CYS A 96 -33.40 -11.77 -3.53
N GLY A 97 -32.15 -12.22 -3.49
CA GLY A 97 -31.75 -13.59 -3.80
C GLY A 97 -32.42 -14.70 -2.98
N ASN A 98 -32.23 -15.91 -3.50
CA ASN A 98 -32.55 -17.23 -2.94
C ASN A 98 -34.01 -17.70 -3.08
N GLU A 99 -34.48 -17.87 -4.33
CA GLU A 99 -34.91 -19.23 -4.65
C GLU A 99 -33.64 -20.01 -4.98
N HIS A 100 -33.42 -21.08 -4.22
CA HIS A 100 -32.56 -22.18 -4.59
C HIS A 100 -32.62 -22.41 -6.11
N GLN A 101 -31.59 -21.98 -6.85
CA GLN A 101 -31.09 -22.83 -7.92
C GLN A 101 -30.50 -24.06 -7.21
N GLU A 102 -31.40 -24.93 -6.74
CA GLU A 102 -31.09 -26.34 -6.60
C GLU A 102 -30.51 -26.75 -7.94
N GLU A 103 -29.24 -27.10 -7.87
CA GLU A 103 -28.48 -27.79 -8.88
C GLU A 103 -29.38 -28.75 -9.69
N THR A 104 -29.93 -28.31 -10.82
CA THR A 104 -30.08 -29.21 -11.95
C THR A 104 -28.67 -29.43 -12.52
N LYS A 105 -27.89 -30.24 -11.78
CA LYS A 105 -26.76 -31.03 -12.27
C LYS A 105 -27.31 -32.01 -13.30
N ASN A 106 -27.68 -31.54 -14.47
CA ASN A 106 -27.80 -32.39 -15.65
C ASN A 106 -26.94 -31.74 -16.71
N GLY A 107 -25.75 -32.33 -16.86
CA GLY A 107 -24.69 -31.85 -17.71
C GLY A 107 -25.15 -31.68 -19.15
N GLU A 108 -25.09 -30.43 -19.59
CA GLU A 108 -24.78 -30.05 -20.96
C GLU A 108 -24.11 -28.68 -20.83
N GLU A 109 -22.81 -28.69 -20.50
CA GLU A 109 -21.91 -27.55 -20.73
C GLU A 109 -21.80 -27.35 -22.25
N GLY A 110 -22.87 -26.82 -22.83
CA GLY A 110 -22.85 -26.27 -24.17
C GLY A 110 -21.92 -25.07 -24.15
N ASN A 111 -20.80 -25.20 -24.85
CA ASN A 111 -19.85 -24.16 -25.21
C ASN A 111 -20.56 -23.01 -25.97
N ILE A 112 -21.31 -22.16 -25.26
CA ILE A 112 -22.16 -21.09 -25.81
C ILE A 112 -21.42 -19.74 -25.85
N ASP A 113 -20.27 -19.59 -25.21
CA ASP A 113 -19.81 -18.26 -24.77
C ASP A 113 -19.04 -17.38 -25.76
N ASN A 114 -18.79 -17.81 -27.01
CA ASN A 114 -17.96 -16.99 -27.91
C ASN A 114 -18.72 -16.27 -29.05
N THR A 115 -20.05 -16.37 -29.15
CA THR A 115 -20.81 -15.78 -30.27
C THR A 115 -21.64 -14.53 -29.95
N LEU A 116 -21.61 -14.01 -28.72
CA LEU A 116 -22.25 -12.72 -28.45
C LEU A 116 -21.42 -11.60 -29.07
N THR A 117 -22.05 -10.87 -29.99
CA THR A 117 -21.43 -9.72 -30.65
C THR A 117 -21.12 -8.64 -29.61
N GLN A 118 -20.04 -7.88 -29.81
CA GLN A 118 -19.64 -6.80 -28.89
C GLN A 118 -20.77 -5.78 -28.67
N SER A 119 -21.65 -5.59 -29.66
CA SER A 119 -22.87 -4.78 -29.53
C SER A 119 -23.88 -5.35 -28.55
N GLU A 120 -24.09 -6.67 -28.51
CA GLU A 120 -25.01 -7.31 -27.56
C GLU A 120 -24.46 -7.26 -26.14
N ARG A 121 -23.14 -7.39 -25.98
CA ARG A 121 -22.46 -7.17 -24.69
C ARG A 121 -22.62 -5.72 -24.21
N ASN A 122 -22.40 -4.74 -25.08
CA ASN A 122 -22.60 -3.33 -24.74
C ASN A 122 -24.07 -3.02 -24.36
N LEU A 123 -25.03 -3.63 -25.05
CA LEU A 123 -26.45 -3.51 -24.74
C LEU A 123 -26.79 -4.13 -23.38
N LEU A 124 -26.18 -5.26 -23.03
CA LEU A 124 -26.34 -5.89 -21.71
C LEU A 124 -25.75 -5.05 -20.59
N VAL A 125 -24.60 -4.42 -20.81
CA VAL A 125 -24.01 -3.45 -19.87
C VAL A 125 -24.93 -2.25 -19.69
N GLU A 126 -25.44 -1.67 -20.77
CA GLU A 126 -26.35 -0.52 -20.71
C GLU A 126 -27.69 -0.87 -20.02
N LYS A 127 -28.10 -2.14 -20.11
CA LYS A 127 -29.30 -2.66 -19.44
C LYS A 127 -29.08 -2.89 -17.95
N ARG A 128 -27.85 -3.18 -17.50
CA ARG A 128 -27.50 -3.24 -16.08
C ARG A 128 -27.35 -1.81 -15.57
N GLY A 129 -28.41 -1.30 -14.93
CA GLY A 129 -28.38 0.02 -14.29
C GLY A 129 -27.21 0.15 -13.30
N PRO A 130 -26.89 1.38 -12.83
CA PRO A 130 -25.74 1.58 -11.96
C PRO A 130 -25.87 0.72 -10.70
N SER A 131 -24.89 -0.16 -10.52
CA SER A 131 -24.83 -1.11 -9.40
C SER A 131 -23.84 -0.61 -8.36
N LEU A 132 -24.12 -0.88 -7.09
CA LEU A 132 -23.24 -0.50 -6.00
C LEU A 132 -21.92 -1.27 -6.04
N ASP A 133 -21.95 -2.54 -6.46
CA ASP A 133 -20.74 -3.35 -6.60
C ASP A 133 -19.81 -2.77 -7.68
N SER A 134 -20.36 -2.35 -8.82
CA SER A 134 -19.60 -1.66 -9.88
C SER A 134 -18.97 -0.36 -9.38
N ALA A 135 -19.71 0.41 -8.57
CA ALA A 135 -19.19 1.64 -8.00
C ALA A 135 -18.04 1.39 -7.01
N TRP A 136 -18.16 0.37 -6.17
CA TRP A 136 -17.11 -0.03 -5.23
C TRP A 136 -15.87 -0.55 -5.93
N ALA A 137 -16.06 -1.35 -6.95
CA ALA A 137 -14.98 -1.92 -7.71
C ALA A 137 -14.23 -0.84 -8.51
N TYR A 138 -14.96 0.11 -9.12
CA TYR A 138 -14.37 1.31 -9.70
C TYR A 138 -13.60 2.14 -8.67
N PHE A 139 -14.18 2.37 -7.48
CA PHE A 139 -13.50 3.10 -6.42
C PHE A 139 -12.21 2.40 -5.98
N GLU A 140 -12.22 1.08 -5.85
CA GLU A 140 -11.05 0.29 -5.45
C GLU A 140 -9.92 0.32 -6.49
N HIS A 141 -10.24 0.18 -7.78
CA HIS A 141 -9.24 0.14 -8.84
C HIS A 141 -8.77 1.52 -9.31
N ILE A 142 -9.59 2.57 -9.14
CA ILE A 142 -9.27 3.92 -9.64
C ILE A 142 -8.88 4.89 -8.52
N ALA A 143 -9.58 4.86 -7.38
CA ALA A 143 -9.40 5.88 -6.34
C ALA A 143 -8.38 5.46 -5.27
N LEU A 144 -8.23 4.17 -5.01
CA LEU A 144 -7.25 3.68 -4.03
C LEU A 144 -5.88 3.49 -4.70
N PRO A 145 -4.80 4.02 -4.10
CA PRO A 145 -3.45 3.71 -4.55
C PRO A 145 -3.20 2.20 -4.46
N ARG A 146 -2.72 1.62 -5.55
CA ARG A 146 -2.30 0.21 -5.65
C ARG A 146 -0.84 0.14 -6.06
N LYS A 147 -0.19 -0.98 -5.76
CA LYS A 147 1.15 -1.31 -6.23
C LYS A 147 1.07 -2.44 -7.25
N LEU A 148 1.99 -2.46 -8.20
CA LEU A 148 2.10 -3.57 -9.15
C LEU A 148 2.65 -4.80 -8.42
N CYS A 149 2.00 -5.95 -8.60
CA CYS A 149 2.53 -7.24 -8.18
C CYS A 149 3.70 -7.58 -9.10
N GLY A 150 4.91 -7.23 -8.68
CA GLY A 150 6.11 -7.76 -9.33
C GLY A 150 6.07 -9.28 -9.22
N ASN A 151 5.86 -9.98 -10.33
CA ASN A 151 6.02 -11.43 -10.35
C ASN A 151 7.45 -11.71 -9.90
N ALA A 152 7.59 -12.34 -8.73
CA ALA A 152 8.87 -12.73 -8.13
C ALA A 152 9.70 -13.70 -9.00
N GLN A 153 9.29 -13.95 -10.25
CA GLN A 153 9.99 -14.76 -11.24
C GLN A 153 11.29 -14.13 -11.72
N TYR A 154 11.43 -12.81 -11.70
CA TYR A 154 12.72 -12.15 -11.92
C TYR A 154 13.26 -11.72 -10.57
N GLY A 155 14.13 -12.57 -9.99
CA GLY A 155 14.64 -12.55 -8.61
C GLY A 155 15.46 -11.33 -8.17
N GLU A 156 15.03 -10.14 -8.53
CA GLU A 156 15.58 -8.88 -8.07
C GLU A 156 14.57 -8.19 -7.15
N ASN A 157 15.04 -7.48 -6.14
CA ASN A 157 14.20 -6.68 -5.24
C ASN A 157 13.64 -5.49 -6.02
N VAL A 158 12.77 -5.74 -6.98
CA VAL A 158 12.10 -4.72 -7.77
C VAL A 158 11.22 -3.98 -6.79
N ASN A 159 11.63 -2.76 -6.47
CA ASN A 159 10.84 -1.83 -5.68
C ASN A 159 9.43 -1.82 -6.25
N SER A 160 8.45 -2.19 -5.44
CA SER A 160 7.06 -2.25 -5.88
C SER A 160 6.63 -0.86 -6.33
N TYR A 161 6.48 -0.66 -7.63
CA TYR A 161 6.07 0.61 -8.22
C TYR A 161 4.58 0.83 -8.00
N LYS A 162 4.20 2.10 -7.85
CA LYS A 162 2.81 2.53 -7.84
C LYS A 162 2.17 2.22 -9.20
N ALA A 163 1.00 1.60 -9.18
CA ALA A 163 0.19 1.39 -10.38
C ALA A 163 -0.52 2.69 -10.76
N ASP A 164 -0.60 2.98 -12.06
CA ASP A 164 -1.37 4.14 -12.52
C ASP A 164 -2.89 3.89 -12.38
N PRO A 165 -3.71 4.94 -12.14
CA PRO A 165 -5.15 4.77 -12.01
C PRO A 165 -5.77 4.14 -13.27
N GLY A 166 -6.41 2.97 -13.10
CA GLY A 166 -7.03 2.23 -14.21
C GLY A 166 -6.14 1.20 -14.88
N GLU A 167 -4.90 1.04 -14.41
CA GLU A 167 -4.01 0.00 -14.89
C GLU A 167 -4.52 -1.40 -14.50
N THR A 168 -4.94 -2.15 -15.51
CA THR A 168 -5.51 -3.50 -15.39
C THR A 168 -4.74 -4.56 -16.15
N MET A 169 -3.72 -4.16 -16.92
CA MET A 169 -2.90 -5.10 -17.69
C MET A 169 -1.98 -5.94 -16.80
N LEU A 170 -1.59 -5.39 -15.65
CA LEU A 170 -0.73 -6.04 -14.68
C LEU A 170 -1.53 -6.31 -13.41
N ALA A 171 -1.24 -7.44 -12.76
CA ALA A 171 -1.80 -7.74 -11.46
C ALA A 171 -1.39 -6.64 -10.47
N THR A 172 -2.36 -6.05 -9.80
CA THR A 172 -2.13 -5.00 -8.80
C THR A 172 -2.64 -5.44 -7.44
N GLU A 173 -1.90 -5.10 -6.39
CA GLU A 173 -2.26 -5.40 -5.00
C GLU A 173 -2.39 -4.08 -4.22
N LEU A 174 -3.30 -4.08 -3.25
CA LEU A 174 -3.40 -2.99 -2.30
C LEU A 174 -2.15 -2.95 -1.39
N TYR A 175 -1.73 -1.75 -1.00
CA TYR A 175 -0.71 -1.61 0.03
C TYR A 175 -1.15 -2.24 1.36
N SER A 176 -0.27 -3.04 1.96
CA SER A 176 -0.51 -3.65 3.27
C SER A 176 -0.27 -2.63 4.39
N TYR A 177 -1.21 -2.54 5.34
CA TYR A 177 -1.16 -1.58 6.45
C TYR A 177 0.11 -1.67 7.30
N TRP A 178 0.70 -2.86 7.43
CA TRP A 178 1.82 -3.11 8.34
C TRP A 178 3.17 -3.26 7.65
N THR A 179 3.18 -3.60 6.36
CA THR A 179 4.42 -3.93 5.63
C THR A 179 4.78 -2.92 4.55
N THR A 180 3.95 -1.89 4.33
CA THR A 180 4.25 -0.83 3.37
C THR A 180 5.44 0.00 3.86
N PRO A 181 6.52 0.10 3.06
CA PRO A 181 7.69 0.87 3.42
C PRO A 181 7.39 2.38 3.34
N GLU A 182 8.11 3.16 4.15
CA GLU A 182 7.80 4.57 4.42
C GLU A 182 7.92 5.49 3.21
N ASP A 183 8.83 5.15 2.30
CA ASP A 183 9.00 5.79 0.99
C ASP A 183 7.74 5.69 0.12
N GLN A 184 7.01 4.58 0.21
CA GLN A 184 5.76 4.34 -0.52
C GLN A 184 4.54 4.95 0.18
N LEU A 185 4.60 5.30 1.46
CA LEU A 185 3.48 6.00 2.12
C LEU A 185 3.24 7.40 1.54
N GLY A 186 4.22 7.98 0.83
CA GLY A 186 4.05 9.20 0.07
C GLY A 186 2.99 9.10 -1.03
N ASP A 187 2.72 7.91 -1.54
CA ASP A 187 1.77 7.67 -2.65
C ASP A 187 0.32 7.95 -2.25
N PHE A 188 0.00 7.87 -0.96
CA PHE A 188 -1.30 8.24 -0.38
C PHE A 188 -1.44 9.76 -0.18
N GLY A 189 -0.35 10.50 -0.32
CA GLY A 189 -0.27 11.92 -0.11
C GLY A 189 0.75 12.29 0.96
N ILE A 190 1.39 13.44 0.76
CA ILE A 190 2.49 13.92 1.61
C ILE A 190 2.09 14.06 3.08
N GLY A 191 0.83 14.42 3.36
CA GLY A 191 0.32 14.58 4.72
C GLY A 191 0.29 13.26 5.49
N ILE A 192 -0.10 12.17 4.82
CA ILE A 192 -0.14 10.83 5.41
C ILE A 192 1.29 10.34 5.68
N GLY A 193 2.20 10.51 4.71
CA GLY A 193 3.62 10.17 4.89
C GLY A 193 4.26 10.91 6.08
N ILE A 194 4.07 12.23 6.17
CA ILE A 194 4.59 13.04 7.28
C ILE A 194 3.97 12.62 8.62
N TYR A 195 2.68 12.28 8.64
CA TYR A 195 2.00 11.83 9.86
C TYR A 195 2.63 10.56 10.42
N PHE A 196 2.81 9.51 9.62
CA PHE A 196 3.43 8.27 10.07
C PHE A 196 4.90 8.43 10.46
N LEU A 197 5.68 9.21 9.68
CA LEU A 197 7.05 9.59 10.04
C LEU A 197 7.10 10.27 11.43
N SER A 198 6.18 11.21 11.69
CA SER A 198 6.12 11.92 12.97
C SER A 198 5.79 10.98 14.14
N MET A 199 4.85 10.04 13.95
CA MET A 199 4.51 9.03 14.96
C MET A 199 5.69 8.12 15.29
N ARG A 200 6.45 7.71 14.27
CA ARG A 200 7.66 6.89 14.45
C ARG A 200 8.72 7.62 15.26
N ILE A 201 9.02 8.88 14.89
CA ILE A 201 9.98 9.72 15.64
C ILE A 201 9.50 9.89 17.09
N PHE A 202 8.22 10.19 17.29
CA PHE A 202 7.65 10.36 18.62
C PHE A 202 7.75 9.08 19.46
N SER A 203 7.46 7.91 18.86
CA SER A 203 7.61 6.61 19.52
C SER A 203 9.07 6.37 19.95
N CYS A 204 10.04 6.68 19.10
CA CYS A 204 11.46 6.57 19.45
C CYS A 204 11.85 7.52 20.60
N ILE A 205 11.39 8.77 20.57
CA ILE A 205 11.65 9.75 21.64
C ILE A 205 11.04 9.29 22.95
N CYS A 206 9.77 8.86 22.95
CA CYS A 206 9.09 8.34 24.13
C CYS A 206 9.79 7.09 24.68
N PHE A 207 10.24 6.18 23.81
CA PHE A 207 10.98 5.00 24.21
C PHE A 207 12.32 5.35 24.88
N ILE A 208 13.10 6.24 24.28
CA ILE A 208 14.38 6.71 24.86
C ILE A 208 14.14 7.45 26.18
N ALA A 209 13.14 8.33 26.24
CA ALA A 209 12.76 9.03 27.47
C ALA A 209 12.35 8.04 28.57
N GLY A 210 11.60 6.99 28.21
CA GLY A 210 11.25 5.89 29.11
C GLY A 210 12.49 5.16 29.64
N LEU A 211 13.44 4.81 28.78
CA LEU A 211 14.70 4.16 29.17
C LEU A 211 15.54 5.02 30.12
N LEU A 212 15.62 6.34 29.87
CA LEU A 212 16.30 7.29 30.76
C LEU A 212 15.61 7.41 32.11
N TYR A 213 14.31 7.13 32.19
CA TYR A 213 13.53 7.20 33.42
C TYR A 213 13.64 5.94 34.30
N ILE A 214 14.01 4.78 33.74
CA ILE A 214 14.21 3.53 34.49
C ILE A 214 15.20 3.70 35.67
N PRO A 215 16.42 4.26 35.50
CA PRO A 215 17.34 4.44 36.62
C PRO A 215 16.82 5.44 37.66
N LEU A 216 16.05 6.46 37.25
CA LEU A 216 15.39 7.37 38.19
C LEU A 216 14.38 6.61 39.06
N ILE A 217 13.50 5.81 38.45
CA ILE A 217 12.55 4.97 39.19
C ILE A 217 13.30 4.03 40.15
N HIS A 218 14.37 3.39 39.69
CA HIS A 218 15.16 2.50 40.54
C HIS A 218 15.81 3.24 41.72
N TYR A 219 16.34 4.44 41.49
CA TYR A 219 16.90 5.29 42.54
C TYR A 219 15.85 5.71 43.56
N TYR A 220 14.69 6.21 43.12
CA TYR A 220 13.61 6.61 44.02
C TYR A 220 12.97 5.43 44.76
N ARG A 221 13.08 4.22 44.22
CA ARG A 221 12.68 2.98 44.89
C ARG A 221 13.71 2.50 45.92
N SER A 222 14.98 2.89 45.81
CA SER A 222 16.04 2.38 46.68
C SER A 222 15.88 2.86 48.13
N ASP A 223 16.28 2.01 49.09
CA ASP A 223 16.25 2.37 50.52
C ASP A 223 17.13 3.59 50.81
N ASP A 224 18.15 3.84 49.99
CA ASP A 224 19.03 5.00 50.11
C ASP A 224 18.30 6.33 49.90
N TYR A 225 17.18 6.33 49.16
CA TYR A 225 16.28 7.47 49.09
C TYR A 225 15.42 7.61 50.36
N SER A 226 15.03 6.50 51.00
CA SER A 226 14.16 6.49 52.19
C SER A 226 14.86 6.82 53.52
N LYS A 227 16.19 6.68 53.61
CA LYS A 227 16.98 6.84 54.85
C LYS A 227 17.10 8.29 55.39
N GLY A 228 16.34 9.23 54.84
CA GLY A 228 16.36 10.63 55.26
C GLY A 228 17.63 11.39 54.84
N PRO A 229 17.70 12.71 55.11
CA PRO A 229 18.80 13.55 54.66
C PRO A 229 20.13 13.08 55.26
N HIS A 230 21.02 12.54 54.42
CA HIS A 230 22.40 12.31 54.80
C HIS A 230 23.05 13.66 55.15
N PRO A 231 23.62 13.83 56.35
CA PRO A 231 24.08 15.14 56.85
C PRO A 231 25.24 15.77 56.05
N ASN A 232 25.84 15.04 55.09
CA ASN A 232 26.99 15.49 54.30
C ASN A 232 26.78 15.48 52.77
N ARG A 233 25.54 15.37 52.27
CA ARG A 233 25.28 15.27 50.82
C ARG A 233 24.73 16.59 50.27
N ASP A 234 25.62 17.58 50.10
CA ASP A 234 25.43 18.77 49.26
C ASP A 234 25.40 18.39 47.78
N SER A 235 24.46 17.53 47.37
CA SER A 235 24.29 17.23 45.96
C SER A 235 23.51 18.36 45.30
N TRP A 236 24.23 19.20 44.56
CA TRP A 236 23.72 20.26 43.66
C TRP A 236 22.46 19.84 42.88
N VAL A 237 22.38 18.56 42.50
CA VAL A 237 21.27 17.96 41.75
C VAL A 237 19.92 18.05 42.48
N LEU A 238 19.91 18.06 43.82
CA LEU A 238 18.69 18.13 44.62
C LEU A 238 18.17 19.56 44.87
N ARG A 239 18.95 20.61 44.57
CA ARG A 239 18.52 22.00 44.77
C ARG A 239 17.46 22.49 43.77
N GLY A 240 17.24 21.74 42.68
CA GLY A 240 16.24 22.08 41.64
C GLY A 240 14.92 21.29 41.73
N SER A 241 14.85 20.26 42.56
CA SER A 241 13.64 19.44 42.69
C SER A 241 12.72 19.99 43.77
N ALA A 242 11.43 20.16 43.47
CA ALA A 242 10.37 20.44 44.44
C ALA A 242 10.11 19.21 45.33
N ILE A 243 11.06 18.88 46.19
CA ILE A 243 10.94 17.83 47.19
C ILE A 243 10.32 18.46 48.44
N CYS A 244 9.12 18.01 48.81
CA CYS A 244 8.47 18.39 50.06
C CYS A 244 9.13 17.60 51.21
N ILE A 245 10.20 18.15 51.81
CA ILE A 245 10.95 17.50 52.91
C ILE A 245 10.14 17.49 54.22
N HIS A 246 9.04 18.23 54.29
CA HIS A 246 8.20 18.33 55.48
C HIS A 246 6.93 17.47 55.38
N THR A 247 7.08 16.16 55.49
CA THR A 247 5.97 15.30 55.96
C THR A 247 6.02 15.24 57.47
N MET A 248 5.18 16.03 58.14
CA MET A 248 4.86 15.80 59.55
C MET A 248 3.83 14.64 59.60
N TRP A 249 4.20 13.53 60.24
CA TRP A 249 3.30 12.45 60.64
C TRP A 249 2.83 12.66 62.07
#